data_AF-A0A1H8FCM9-F1
#
_entry.id   AF-A0A1H8FCM9-F1
#
_cell.length_a   1.000
_cell.length_b   1.000
_cell.length_c   1.000
_cell.angle_alpha   90.00
_cell.angle_beta   90.00
_cell.angle_gamma   90.00
#
_symmetry.space_group_name_H-M   'P 1'
#
loop_
_entity.id
_entity.type
_entity.pdbx_description
1 polymer ?
#
loop_
_entity_poly.entity_id
_entity_poly.type
_entity_poly.pdbx_seq_one_letter_code
_entity_poly.pdbx_strand_id
1 'polypeptide(L)'
;MTKKKQSASSLDDENIAKGTEKIFERSSGFLVLGLTGRTGSGCSTVAELLCKSSFQELQWRALPNPPTNHEDRKDRIVEHWLKERWTKFRKIQVSQVILSFALEADPDEFTAQFRSKPPSKLRAALEEAHHAASKSLKTLSHVSTAARDAIIDADKFYFNTLPNLATELKDFLSLSAYTALFQQLGDNVRRSGSPLKKEIDPENLFAIPRRIEKLIELGQRSNELTSTICHYFVIDAIRHPYEIHYLREKINRLFIIAVTTDEESRQHRLLHRAVLKSSEIKALDDKEYPKNKRNLTGYDQFVSQNIQDCISAADIYISNIGYGSELTDLHDLTRNLCRYIALAQHPGLVTPTPEERCMQAAFAVRLNSGCISRQVGAVITDETFSIKAVGWNDVPLGQVPCLLRYSHDLYTKQKDYEAFSKFELTDKEFREKGLGAIPAVASKREEIHGRHITYCFKSVYNELVGEKNQVHTRSLHAEENAFLQISKSGGQGISAGFLFSTASPCELCAKKAYQLGISRVYYIDPYPGISASHIFGAGKNPPDVILFSGVIGRAYHQLYEPIMPYKDEMATLLLQQPLPTM
;
A
#
# COMPACT_ATOMS: atom_id res chain seq x y z
N MET A 1 50.43 -33.65 16.18
CA MET A 1 49.05 -33.75 15.65
C MET A 1 48.03 -32.81 16.32
N THR A 2 48.38 -32.11 17.41
CA THR A 2 47.45 -31.24 18.16
C THR A 2 47.29 -29.81 17.60
N LYS A 3 48.34 -29.18 17.06
CA LYS A 3 48.23 -27.83 16.44
C LYS A 3 47.43 -27.80 15.12
N LYS A 4 47.49 -28.86 14.31
CA LYS A 4 46.74 -28.98 13.04
C LYS A 4 45.23 -29.22 13.23
N LYS A 5 44.81 -29.79 14.36
CA LYS A 5 43.38 -29.99 14.70
C LYS A 5 42.73 -28.70 15.23
N GLN A 6 43.45 -27.91 16.02
CA GLN A 6 42.98 -26.59 16.47
C GLN A 6 42.87 -25.57 15.34
N SER A 7 43.79 -25.58 14.37
CA SER A 7 43.71 -24.67 13.21
C SER A 7 42.62 -25.05 12.21
N ALA A 8 42.23 -26.33 12.17
CA ALA A 8 41.15 -26.82 11.30
C ALA A 8 39.77 -26.49 11.90
N SER A 9 39.59 -26.68 13.22
CA SER A 9 38.31 -26.30 13.87
C SER A 9 38.08 -24.79 13.83
N SER A 10 39.13 -23.97 14.02
CA SER A 10 38.99 -22.51 13.91
C SER A 10 38.61 -22.02 12.51
N LEU A 11 39.06 -22.73 11.47
CA LEU A 11 38.73 -22.41 10.08
C LEU A 11 37.29 -22.83 9.73
N ASP A 12 36.85 -23.98 10.25
CA ASP A 12 35.47 -24.45 10.11
C ASP A 12 34.50 -23.53 10.86
N ASP A 13 34.85 -23.08 12.07
CA ASP A 13 34.06 -22.13 12.86
C ASP A 13 33.93 -20.77 12.14
N GLU A 14 35.02 -20.26 11.54
CA GLU A 14 34.98 -19.03 10.74
C GLU A 14 34.11 -19.20 9.48
N ASN A 15 34.16 -20.36 8.84
CA ASN A 15 33.31 -20.68 7.68
C ASN A 15 31.83 -20.80 8.07
N ILE A 16 31.52 -21.31 9.26
CA ILE A 16 30.15 -21.37 9.78
C ILE A 16 29.62 -19.95 10.01
N ALA A 17 30.38 -19.09 10.70
CA ALA A 17 29.99 -17.70 10.92
C ALA A 17 29.78 -16.94 9.59
N LYS A 18 30.68 -17.12 8.61
CA LYS A 18 30.53 -16.58 7.26
C LYS A 18 29.30 -17.14 6.54
N GLY A 19 29.01 -18.43 6.71
CA GLY A 19 27.83 -19.09 6.18
C GLY A 19 26.54 -18.46 6.72
N THR A 20 26.48 -18.21 8.03
CA THR A 20 25.37 -17.51 8.67
C THR A 20 25.21 -16.10 8.11
N GLU A 21 26.26 -15.27 8.07
CA GLU A 21 26.18 -13.93 7.46
C GLU A 21 25.71 -13.99 6.00
N LYS A 22 26.17 -14.96 5.21
CA LYS A 22 25.73 -15.14 3.81
C LYS A 22 24.25 -15.46 3.67
N ILE A 23 23.64 -16.14 4.64
CA ILE A 23 22.20 -16.40 4.67
C ILE A 23 21.44 -15.08 4.86
N PHE A 24 21.88 -14.23 5.79
CA PHE A 24 21.25 -12.94 6.08
C PHE A 24 21.54 -11.89 4.99
N GLU A 25 22.71 -11.92 4.34
CA GLU A 25 23.05 -11.03 3.22
C GLU A 25 22.02 -11.10 2.08
N ARG A 26 21.41 -12.27 1.84
CA ARG A 26 20.34 -12.40 0.83
C ARG A 26 19.10 -11.57 1.17
N SER A 27 18.84 -11.38 2.47
CA SER A 27 17.74 -10.55 2.96
C SER A 27 18.12 -9.08 3.06
N SER A 28 19.33 -8.76 3.50
CA SER A 28 19.77 -7.37 3.68
C SER A 28 20.38 -6.74 2.43
N GLY A 29 20.67 -7.47 1.36
CA GLY A 29 21.35 -6.94 0.17
C GLY A 29 20.45 -6.12 -0.77
N PHE A 30 19.13 -6.34 -0.74
CA PHE A 30 18.17 -5.70 -1.65
C PHE A 30 16.82 -5.44 -0.97
N LEU A 31 16.30 -4.23 -1.13
CA LEU A 31 15.03 -3.81 -0.56
C LEU A 31 14.39 -2.71 -1.41
N VAL A 32 13.12 -2.86 -1.73
CA VAL A 32 12.33 -1.81 -2.39
C VAL A 32 11.14 -1.46 -1.52
N LEU A 33 10.97 -0.18 -1.24
CA LEU A 33 9.80 0.35 -0.55
C LEU A 33 8.97 1.18 -1.52
N GLY A 34 7.71 0.80 -1.76
CA GLY A 34 6.77 1.59 -2.54
C GLY A 34 5.90 2.43 -1.63
N LEU A 35 5.88 3.75 -1.79
CA LEU A 35 5.07 4.63 -0.96
C LEU A 35 3.75 4.98 -1.66
N THR A 36 2.65 4.97 -0.92
CA THR A 36 1.36 5.45 -1.40
C THR A 36 0.62 6.22 -0.29
N GLY A 37 -0.23 7.15 -0.69
CA GLY A 37 -0.94 8.01 0.24
C GLY A 37 -1.51 9.24 -0.47
N ARG A 38 -2.41 9.93 0.23
CA ARG A 38 -2.99 11.20 -0.25
C ARG A 38 -1.93 12.28 -0.34
N THR A 39 -2.13 13.26 -1.20
CA THR A 39 -1.27 14.44 -1.18
C THR A 39 -1.39 15.14 0.19
N GLY A 40 -0.25 15.47 0.79
CA GLY A 40 -0.16 16.00 2.17
C GLY A 40 -0.04 14.94 3.28
N SER A 41 -0.14 13.64 2.95
CA SER A 41 0.02 12.55 3.94
C SER A 41 1.45 12.40 4.47
N GLY A 42 2.46 12.71 3.65
CA GLY A 42 3.87 12.61 4.02
C GLY A 42 4.68 11.57 3.24
N CYS A 43 4.19 11.03 2.12
CA CYS A 43 4.95 10.10 1.26
C CYS A 43 6.36 10.65 0.92
N SER A 44 6.45 11.86 0.38
CA SER A 44 7.75 12.46 0.05
C SER A 44 8.62 12.73 1.29
N THR A 45 8.01 13.01 2.46
CA THR A 45 8.74 13.13 3.73
C THR A 45 9.35 11.79 4.16
N VAL A 46 8.61 10.69 4.02
CA VAL A 46 9.15 9.34 4.25
C VAL A 46 10.28 9.03 3.25
N ALA A 47 10.10 9.33 1.97
CA ALA A 47 11.15 9.14 0.97
C ALA A 47 12.43 9.94 1.30
N GLU A 48 12.29 11.18 1.77
CA GLU A 48 13.41 12.03 2.20
C GLU A 48 14.13 11.47 3.43
N LEU A 49 13.40 10.94 4.42
CA LEU A 49 13.98 10.26 5.58
C LEU A 49 14.79 9.02 5.16
N LEU A 50 14.24 8.20 4.25
CA LEU A 50 14.92 7.01 3.72
C LEU A 50 16.21 7.34 2.95
N CYS A 51 16.32 8.54 2.38
CA CYS A 51 17.49 8.98 1.62
C CYS A 51 18.62 9.57 2.48
N LYS A 52 18.45 9.65 3.81
CA LYS A 52 19.48 10.16 4.73
C LYS A 52 20.71 9.26 4.73
N SER A 53 21.90 9.86 4.83
CA SER A 53 23.16 9.12 4.64
C SER A 53 23.54 8.30 5.86
N SER A 54 23.12 8.72 7.05
CA SER A 54 23.44 8.08 8.32
C SER A 54 22.21 7.93 9.22
N PHE A 55 22.26 6.98 10.16
CA PHE A 55 21.20 6.77 11.15
C PHE A 55 21.02 7.98 12.08
N GLN A 56 22.10 8.73 12.35
CA GLN A 56 22.10 9.90 13.22
C GLN A 56 21.34 11.10 12.62
N GLU A 57 21.19 11.14 11.29
CA GLU A 57 20.37 12.14 10.60
C GLU A 57 18.86 11.83 10.71
N LEU A 58 18.51 10.61 11.09
CA LEU A 58 17.13 10.26 11.41
C LEU A 58 16.82 10.87 12.77
N GLN A 59 15.67 11.53 12.88
CA GLN A 59 15.19 12.12 14.14
C GLN A 59 14.75 11.02 15.12
N TRP A 60 15.65 10.07 15.41
CA TRP A 60 15.42 8.97 16.32
C TRP A 60 15.40 9.49 17.76
N ARG A 61 14.30 9.24 18.46
CA ARG A 61 14.13 9.69 19.83
C ARG A 61 15.03 8.90 20.78
N ALA A 62 15.65 9.59 21.74
CA ALA A 62 16.36 8.94 22.82
C ALA A 62 15.41 8.02 23.61
N LEU A 63 15.80 6.74 23.73
CA LEU A 63 15.01 5.75 24.44
C LEU A 63 15.22 5.84 25.96
N PRO A 64 14.21 5.50 26.78
CA PRO A 64 14.40 5.36 28.21
C PRO A 64 15.50 4.35 28.53
N ASN A 65 16.39 4.71 29.47
CA ASN A 65 17.42 3.83 29.99
C ASN A 65 17.37 3.80 31.53
N PRO A 66 16.94 2.69 32.16
CA PRO A 66 16.54 1.43 31.54
C PRO A 66 15.20 1.53 30.77
N PRO A 67 14.93 0.63 29.81
CA PRO A 67 13.66 0.64 29.08
C PRO A 67 12.48 0.34 30.02
N THR A 68 11.36 1.03 29.85
CA THR A 68 10.21 0.97 30.79
C THR A 68 9.23 -0.15 30.47
N ASN A 69 9.12 -0.53 29.19
CA ASN A 69 8.16 -1.52 28.72
C ASN A 69 8.76 -2.42 27.61
N HIS A 70 7.98 -3.38 27.09
CA HIS A 70 8.44 -4.28 26.02
C HIS A 70 8.68 -3.58 24.68
N GLU A 71 7.91 -2.55 24.34
CA GLU A 71 8.10 -1.78 23.11
C GLU A 71 9.41 -0.97 23.16
N ASP A 72 9.75 -0.34 24.30
CA ASP A 72 11.04 0.33 24.46
C ASP A 72 12.23 -0.64 24.27
N ARG A 73 12.06 -1.90 24.69
CA ARG A 73 13.10 -2.95 24.49
C ARG A 73 13.24 -3.32 23.03
N LYS A 74 12.12 -3.46 22.31
CA LYS A 74 12.13 -3.70 20.86
C LYS A 74 12.77 -2.54 20.11
N ASP A 75 12.42 -1.31 20.47
CA ASP A 75 12.98 -0.12 19.83
C ASP A 75 14.49 -0.02 20.05
N ARG A 76 14.98 -0.42 21.24
CA ARG A 76 16.42 -0.48 21.52
C ARG A 76 17.13 -1.52 20.66
N ILE A 77 16.51 -2.68 20.42
CA ILE A 77 17.06 -3.70 19.50
C ILE A 77 17.14 -3.14 18.08
N VAL A 78 16.07 -2.48 17.60
CA VAL A 78 16.03 -1.82 16.30
C VAL A 78 17.11 -0.74 16.18
N GLU A 79 17.28 0.09 17.21
CA GLU A 79 18.29 1.14 17.25
C GLU A 79 19.70 0.56 17.14
N HIS A 80 20.03 -0.48 17.93
CA HIS A 80 21.33 -1.14 17.88
C HIS A 80 21.61 -1.72 16.49
N TRP A 81 20.61 -2.36 15.88
CA TRP A 81 20.75 -2.94 14.55
C TRP A 81 21.02 -1.87 13.47
N LEU A 82 20.22 -0.81 13.44
CA LEU A 82 20.31 0.21 12.40
C LEU A 82 21.50 1.15 12.55
N LYS A 83 22.03 1.35 13.77
CA LYS A 83 23.27 2.12 13.96
C LYS A 83 24.44 1.53 13.18
N GLU A 84 24.50 0.20 13.07
CA GLU A 84 25.56 -0.51 12.37
C GLU A 84 25.24 -0.81 10.89
N ARG A 85 23.95 -0.95 10.55
CA ARG A 85 23.51 -1.46 9.22
C ARG A 85 22.60 -0.51 8.42
N TRP A 86 22.49 0.77 8.82
CA TRP A 86 21.74 1.75 8.04
C TRP A 86 22.33 1.91 6.63
N THR A 87 21.46 1.89 5.63
CA THR A 87 21.82 2.12 4.23
C THR A 87 20.83 3.10 3.64
N LYS A 88 21.33 4.16 3.01
CA LYS A 88 20.50 5.14 2.32
C LYS A 88 19.77 4.51 1.12
N PHE A 89 18.53 4.93 0.91
CA PHE A 89 17.73 4.51 -0.24
C PHE A 89 17.98 5.43 -1.44
N ARG A 90 17.92 4.86 -2.64
CA ARG A 90 17.84 5.61 -3.91
C ARG A 90 16.37 5.92 -4.20
N LYS A 91 16.06 7.19 -4.41
CA LYS A 91 14.68 7.64 -4.66
C LYS A 91 14.32 7.52 -6.14
N ILE A 92 13.16 6.95 -6.42
CA ILE A 92 12.50 6.94 -7.73
C ILE A 92 11.14 7.64 -7.55
N GLN A 93 10.98 8.87 -8.04
CA GLN A 93 9.67 9.54 -7.95
C GLN A 93 8.83 9.22 -9.18
N VAL A 94 7.58 8.78 -8.99
CA VAL A 94 6.71 8.40 -10.12
C VAL A 94 6.49 9.56 -11.10
N SER A 95 6.43 10.80 -10.60
CA SER A 95 6.35 11.98 -11.47
C SER A 95 7.61 12.15 -12.35
N GLN A 96 8.81 11.83 -11.85
CA GLN A 96 10.03 11.85 -12.65
C GLN A 96 10.03 10.73 -13.70
N VAL A 97 9.47 9.56 -13.36
CA VAL A 97 9.28 8.48 -14.33
C VAL A 97 8.37 8.96 -15.47
N ILE A 98 7.25 9.62 -15.16
CA ILE A 98 6.37 10.21 -16.17
C ILE A 98 7.09 11.32 -16.96
N LEU A 99 7.92 12.15 -16.31
CA LEU A 99 8.73 13.17 -16.99
C LEU A 99 9.69 12.52 -17.99
N SER A 100 10.26 11.35 -17.68
CA SER A 100 11.14 10.65 -18.62
C SER A 100 10.41 10.25 -19.91
N PHE A 101 9.13 9.86 -19.84
CA PHE A 101 8.32 9.63 -21.04
C PHE A 101 8.07 10.95 -21.79
N ALA A 102 7.83 12.04 -21.08
CA ALA A 102 7.59 13.34 -21.70
C ALA A 102 8.83 13.88 -22.43
N LEU A 103 10.02 13.62 -21.91
CA LEU A 103 11.29 13.97 -22.54
C LEU A 103 11.61 13.12 -23.77
N GLU A 104 10.89 12.04 -24.03
CA GLU A 104 11.01 11.27 -25.29
C GLU A 104 10.17 11.87 -26.42
N ALA A 105 9.18 12.70 -26.08
CA ALA A 105 8.40 13.44 -27.06
C ALA A 105 9.16 14.68 -27.55
N ASP A 106 8.66 15.28 -28.62
CA ASP A 106 9.20 16.54 -29.13
C ASP A 106 9.12 17.66 -28.06
N PRO A 107 10.22 18.41 -27.83
CA PRO A 107 10.23 19.46 -26.79
C PRO A 107 9.20 20.57 -27.00
N ASP A 108 8.90 20.95 -28.24
CA ASP A 108 7.91 22.00 -28.52
C ASP A 108 6.49 21.46 -28.26
N GLU A 109 6.20 20.20 -28.62
CA GLU A 109 4.92 19.56 -28.27
C GLU A 109 4.72 19.40 -26.76
N PHE A 110 5.77 19.04 -26.02
CA PHE A 110 5.70 18.92 -24.57
C PHE A 110 5.50 20.27 -23.89
N THR A 111 6.26 21.30 -24.29
CA THR A 111 6.11 22.64 -23.72
C THR A 111 4.79 23.31 -24.10
N ALA A 112 4.16 22.91 -25.21
CA ALA A 112 2.79 23.34 -25.56
C ALA A 112 1.72 22.87 -24.56
N GLN A 113 2.00 21.89 -23.70
CA GLN A 113 1.09 21.49 -22.61
C GLN A 113 1.09 22.49 -21.45
N PHE A 114 2.05 23.42 -21.40
CA PHE A 114 2.14 24.41 -20.33
C PHE A 114 1.22 25.59 -20.61
N ARG A 115 0.62 26.17 -19.54
CA ARG A 115 -0.26 27.34 -19.66
C ARG A 115 0.50 28.62 -20.06
N SER A 116 1.81 28.65 -19.80
CA SER A 116 2.70 29.76 -20.07
C SER A 116 4.01 29.25 -20.66
N LYS A 117 4.67 30.08 -21.47
CA LYS A 117 5.97 29.74 -22.05
C LYS A 117 7.03 29.63 -20.94
N PRO A 118 7.86 28.58 -20.93
CA PRO A 118 8.93 28.45 -19.95
C PRO A 118 10.01 29.53 -20.18
N PRO A 119 10.71 29.97 -19.11
CA PRO A 119 11.87 30.84 -19.24
C PRO A 119 12.96 30.20 -20.12
N SER A 120 13.78 31.02 -20.78
CA SER A 120 14.84 30.54 -21.70
C SER A 120 15.78 29.51 -21.06
N LYS A 121 16.15 29.72 -19.79
CA LYS A 121 16.97 28.78 -19.01
C LYS A 121 16.32 27.40 -18.89
N LEU A 122 15.03 27.35 -18.52
CA LEU A 122 14.29 26.10 -18.37
C LEU A 122 14.06 25.41 -19.73
N ARG A 123 13.81 26.20 -20.78
CA ARG A 123 13.69 25.67 -22.14
C ARG A 123 14.99 24.99 -22.59
N ALA A 124 16.14 25.63 -22.39
CA ALA A 124 17.44 25.04 -22.71
C ALA A 124 17.70 23.74 -21.91
N ALA A 125 17.35 23.72 -20.62
CA ALA A 125 17.48 22.53 -19.79
C ALA A 125 16.58 21.37 -20.27
N LEU A 126 15.36 21.67 -20.75
CA LEU A 126 14.45 20.67 -21.33
C LEU A 126 15.00 20.11 -22.65
N GLU A 127 15.56 20.95 -23.52
CA GLU A 127 16.17 20.53 -24.79
C GLU A 127 17.41 19.64 -24.53
N GLU A 128 18.29 20.02 -23.60
CA GLU A 128 19.44 19.19 -23.20
C GLU A 128 18.98 17.84 -22.62
N ALA A 129 17.97 17.85 -21.74
CA ALA A 129 17.44 16.65 -21.13
C ALA A 129 16.75 15.73 -22.14
N HIS A 130 16.08 16.28 -23.17
CA HIS A 130 15.51 15.50 -24.28
C HIS A 130 16.59 14.72 -25.04
N HIS A 131 17.69 15.38 -25.39
CA HIS A 131 18.83 14.72 -26.04
C HIS A 131 19.45 13.63 -25.16
N ALA A 132 19.63 13.91 -23.87
CA ALA A 132 20.16 12.93 -22.91
C ALA A 132 19.19 11.75 -22.68
N ALA A 133 17.87 11.99 -22.70
CA ALA A 133 16.84 10.97 -22.50
C ALA A 133 16.91 9.89 -23.58
N SER A 134 17.07 10.27 -24.85
CA SER A 134 17.16 9.32 -25.97
C SER A 134 18.35 8.36 -25.83
N LYS A 135 19.52 8.85 -25.40
CA LYS A 135 20.71 8.01 -25.14
C LYS A 135 20.45 7.10 -23.93
N SER A 136 19.95 7.67 -22.84
CA SER A 136 19.73 6.97 -21.57
C SER A 136 18.65 5.88 -21.68
N LEU A 137 17.61 6.11 -22.50
CA LEU A 137 16.56 5.14 -22.76
C LEU A 137 17.09 3.88 -23.47
N LYS A 138 17.99 4.05 -24.46
CA LYS A 138 18.64 2.91 -25.14
C LYS A 138 19.42 2.06 -24.13
N THR A 139 20.18 2.70 -23.24
CA THR A 139 20.84 1.99 -22.13
C THR A 139 19.83 1.29 -21.24
N LEU A 140 18.74 1.96 -20.86
CA LEU A 140 17.71 1.43 -19.97
C LEU A 140 16.99 0.19 -20.57
N SER A 141 16.83 0.13 -21.89
CA SER A 141 16.27 -1.06 -22.56
C SER A 141 17.21 -2.27 -22.58
N HIS A 142 18.52 -2.05 -22.41
CA HIS A 142 19.56 -3.06 -22.56
C HIS A 142 20.58 -3.03 -21.42
N VAL A 143 20.13 -2.82 -20.17
CA VAL A 143 21.00 -2.64 -18.99
C VAL A 143 22.00 -3.79 -18.83
N SER A 144 21.58 -5.03 -19.06
CA SER A 144 22.41 -6.23 -18.91
C SER A 144 23.60 -6.29 -19.89
N THR A 145 23.48 -5.69 -21.07
CA THR A 145 24.50 -5.72 -22.13
C THR A 145 25.15 -4.36 -22.39
N ALA A 146 24.71 -3.30 -21.70
CA ALA A 146 25.22 -1.96 -21.90
C ALA A 146 26.67 -1.79 -21.40
N ALA A 147 27.42 -0.92 -22.06
CA ALA A 147 28.78 -0.57 -21.65
C ALA A 147 28.79 0.16 -20.29
N ARG A 148 29.89 0.01 -19.54
CA ARG A 148 30.08 0.63 -18.21
C ARG A 148 29.76 2.13 -18.21
N ASP A 149 30.34 2.88 -19.14
CA ASP A 149 30.15 4.34 -19.19
C ASP A 149 28.71 4.73 -19.54
N ALA A 150 28.06 3.95 -20.40
CA ALA A 150 26.65 4.17 -20.75
C ALA A 150 25.71 3.96 -19.56
N ILE A 151 26.01 2.97 -18.70
CA ILE A 151 25.28 2.71 -17.45
C ILE A 151 25.46 3.88 -16.48
N ILE A 152 26.70 4.33 -16.27
CA ILE A 152 27.02 5.45 -15.37
C ILE A 152 26.37 6.75 -15.85
N ASP A 153 26.41 7.03 -17.16
CA ASP A 153 25.75 8.19 -17.76
C ASP A 153 24.23 8.16 -17.57
N ALA A 154 23.60 7.01 -17.85
CA ALA A 154 22.16 6.85 -17.69
C ALA A 154 21.75 6.95 -16.22
N ASP A 155 22.54 6.38 -15.31
CA ASP A 155 22.31 6.47 -13.87
C ASP A 155 22.37 7.92 -13.39
N LYS A 156 23.39 8.68 -13.82
CA LYS A 156 23.51 10.11 -13.54
C LYS A 156 22.32 10.90 -14.10
N PHE A 157 21.86 10.58 -15.30
CA PHE A 157 20.70 11.22 -15.90
C PHE A 157 19.43 11.00 -15.05
N TYR A 158 19.08 9.74 -14.75
CA TYR A 158 17.83 9.42 -14.06
C TYR A 158 17.83 9.79 -12.58
N PHE A 159 18.97 9.70 -11.89
CA PHE A 159 19.04 9.91 -10.43
C PHE A 159 19.60 11.27 -10.00
N ASN A 160 20.20 12.05 -10.91
CA ASN A 160 20.68 13.41 -10.61
C ASN A 160 20.07 14.48 -11.55
N THR A 161 20.23 14.34 -12.87
CA THR A 161 19.80 15.37 -13.84
C THR A 161 18.27 15.53 -13.86
N LEU A 162 17.55 14.42 -14.00
CA LEU A 162 16.09 14.40 -14.11
C LEU A 162 15.39 14.91 -12.82
N PRO A 163 15.85 14.57 -11.60
CA PRO A 163 15.33 15.17 -10.37
C PRO A 163 15.51 16.69 -10.26
N ASN A 164 16.66 17.21 -10.70
CA ASN A 164 16.92 18.65 -10.70
C ASN A 164 15.97 19.37 -11.66
N LEU A 165 15.83 18.86 -12.88
CA LEU A 165 14.89 19.37 -13.87
C LEU A 165 13.44 19.30 -13.38
N ALA A 166 13.04 18.21 -12.73
CA ALA A 166 11.69 18.06 -12.17
C ALA A 166 11.41 19.11 -11.09
N THR A 167 12.42 19.48 -10.30
CA THR A 167 12.31 20.54 -9.29
C THR A 167 12.12 21.90 -9.95
N GLU A 168 12.97 22.26 -10.92
CA GLU A 168 12.83 23.50 -11.68
C GLU A 168 11.46 23.62 -12.38
N LEU A 169 10.98 22.52 -12.96
CA LEU A 169 9.67 22.47 -13.61
C LEU A 169 8.52 22.64 -12.60
N LYS A 170 8.64 22.05 -11.41
CA LYS A 170 7.64 22.17 -10.34
C LYS A 170 7.56 23.60 -9.80
N ASP A 171 8.69 24.26 -9.65
CA ASP A 171 8.77 25.67 -9.22
C ASP A 171 8.14 26.61 -10.26
N PHE A 172 8.35 26.33 -11.56
CA PHE A 172 7.72 27.08 -12.64
C PHE A 172 6.20 26.90 -12.72
N LEU A 173 5.70 25.65 -12.63
CA LEU A 173 4.28 25.34 -12.85
C LEU A 173 3.39 25.54 -11.62
N SER A 174 3.93 25.81 -10.43
CA SER A 174 3.26 25.63 -9.13
C SER A 174 2.87 24.17 -8.83
N LEU A 175 2.72 23.83 -7.55
CA LEU A 175 2.37 22.46 -7.14
C LEU A 175 1.04 21.98 -7.75
N SER A 176 0.03 22.84 -7.79
CA SER A 176 -1.30 22.51 -8.30
C SER A 176 -1.29 22.21 -9.79
N ALA A 177 -0.65 23.06 -10.61
CA ALA A 177 -0.59 22.82 -12.05
C ALA A 177 0.37 21.69 -12.42
N TYR A 178 1.50 21.55 -11.70
CA TYR A 178 2.38 20.39 -11.84
C TYR A 178 1.63 19.08 -11.58
N THR A 179 0.90 18.99 -10.46
CA THR A 179 0.12 17.79 -10.12
C THR A 179 -0.93 17.48 -11.19
N ALA A 180 -1.66 18.49 -11.65
CA ALA A 180 -2.69 18.31 -12.69
C ALA A 180 -2.09 17.84 -14.04
N LEU A 181 -0.97 18.43 -14.47
CA LEU A 181 -0.30 18.06 -15.70
C LEU A 181 0.21 16.61 -15.62
N PHE A 182 0.97 16.28 -14.57
CA PHE A 182 1.56 14.94 -14.44
C PHE A 182 0.53 13.83 -14.23
N GLN A 183 -0.64 14.16 -13.68
CA GLN A 183 -1.77 13.24 -13.68
C GLN A 183 -2.26 12.96 -15.11
N GLN A 184 -2.50 13.99 -15.92
CA GLN A 184 -2.91 13.83 -17.32
C GLN A 184 -1.87 13.04 -18.13
N LEU A 185 -0.59 13.39 -18.01
CA LEU A 185 0.48 12.68 -18.72
C LEU A 185 0.57 11.21 -18.29
N GLY A 186 0.44 10.93 -16.98
CA GLY A 186 0.43 9.56 -16.48
C GLY A 186 -0.74 8.74 -17.01
N ASP A 187 -1.94 9.32 -17.04
CA ASP A 187 -3.14 8.67 -17.59
C ASP A 187 -2.97 8.39 -19.09
N ASN A 188 -2.37 9.32 -19.85
CA ASN A 188 -2.05 9.12 -21.26
C ASN A 188 -1.00 8.02 -21.49
N VAL A 189 0.04 7.94 -20.64
CA VAL A 189 1.05 6.87 -20.72
C VAL A 189 0.40 5.50 -20.47
N ARG A 190 -0.47 5.37 -19.46
CA ARG A 190 -1.22 4.10 -19.24
C ARG A 190 -2.20 3.80 -20.37
N ARG A 191 -2.68 4.83 -21.07
CA ARG A 191 -3.61 4.68 -22.18
C ARG A 191 -2.94 4.24 -23.47
N SER A 192 -1.78 4.81 -23.80
CA SER A 192 -1.21 4.76 -25.14
C SER A 192 0.29 4.43 -25.19
N GLY A 193 0.97 4.39 -24.04
CA GLY A 193 2.43 4.33 -23.93
C GLY A 193 3.12 5.68 -24.15
N SER A 194 2.40 6.70 -24.61
CA SER A 194 2.90 8.05 -24.83
C SER A 194 2.21 9.05 -23.88
N PRO A 195 2.94 10.04 -23.34
CA PRO A 195 2.35 11.03 -22.45
C PRO A 195 1.48 12.06 -23.19
N LEU A 196 1.62 12.17 -24.52
CA LEU A 196 0.90 13.16 -25.34
C LEU A 196 -0.25 12.56 -26.16
N LYS A 197 -0.25 11.23 -26.40
CA LYS A 197 -1.32 10.55 -27.15
C LYS A 197 -2.45 10.08 -26.23
N LYS A 198 -3.67 10.08 -26.78
CA LYS A 198 -4.91 9.66 -26.09
C LYS A 198 -5.54 8.39 -26.70
N GLU A 199 -4.87 7.77 -27.65
CA GLU A 199 -5.32 6.52 -28.28
C GLU A 199 -5.23 5.36 -27.30
N ILE A 200 -6.19 4.43 -27.35
CA ILE A 200 -6.20 3.26 -26.47
C ILE A 200 -5.30 2.18 -27.05
N ASP A 201 -4.28 1.81 -26.30
CA ASP A 201 -3.38 0.69 -26.55
C ASP A 201 -3.17 -0.11 -25.25
N PRO A 202 -3.89 -1.23 -25.07
CA PRO A 202 -3.81 -2.08 -23.88
C PRO A 202 -2.42 -2.65 -23.57
N GLU A 203 -1.55 -2.84 -24.57
CA GLU A 203 -0.19 -3.37 -24.38
C GLU A 203 0.70 -2.42 -23.54
N ASN A 204 0.29 -1.15 -23.47
CA ASN A 204 1.00 -0.09 -22.76
C ASN A 204 0.43 0.25 -21.38
N LEU A 205 -0.58 -0.48 -20.90
CA LEU A 205 -1.16 -0.29 -19.57
C LEU A 205 -0.11 -0.27 -18.44
N PHE A 206 0.92 -1.11 -18.56
CA PHE A 206 1.99 -1.27 -17.59
C PHE A 206 3.28 -0.51 -17.94
N ALA A 207 3.25 0.48 -18.84
CA ALA A 207 4.44 1.22 -19.25
C ALA A 207 5.19 1.90 -18.08
N ILE A 208 4.46 2.58 -17.18
CA ILE A 208 5.05 3.22 -15.99
C ILE A 208 5.77 2.22 -15.06
N PRO A 209 5.12 1.15 -14.58
CA PRO A 209 5.75 0.21 -13.66
C PRO A 209 6.87 -0.61 -14.35
N ARG A 210 6.77 -0.90 -15.66
CA ARG A 210 7.90 -1.44 -16.45
C ARG A 210 9.12 -0.52 -16.41
N ARG A 211 8.93 0.80 -16.51
CA ARG A 211 10.05 1.74 -16.43
C ARG A 211 10.64 1.81 -15.03
N ILE A 212 9.82 1.76 -13.98
CA ILE A 212 10.30 1.68 -12.60
C ILE A 212 11.18 0.45 -12.39
N GLU A 213 10.74 -0.72 -12.86
CA GLU A 213 11.51 -1.97 -12.82
C GLU A 213 12.90 -1.78 -13.49
N LYS A 214 12.93 -1.20 -14.69
CA LYS A 214 14.20 -0.95 -15.39
C LYS A 214 15.10 0.06 -14.69
N LEU A 215 14.55 1.07 -14.01
CA LEU A 215 15.35 2.02 -13.22
C LEU A 215 15.97 1.36 -11.99
N ILE A 216 15.27 0.39 -11.37
CA ILE A 216 15.83 -0.43 -10.29
C ILE A 216 16.98 -1.28 -10.83
N GLU A 217 16.78 -1.96 -11.97
CA GLU A 217 17.83 -2.75 -12.64
C GLU A 217 19.08 -1.90 -12.97
N LEU A 218 18.87 -0.71 -13.55
CA LEU A 218 19.94 0.25 -13.83
C LEU A 218 20.69 0.64 -12.56
N GLY A 219 19.95 0.97 -11.50
CA GLY A 219 20.54 1.38 -10.23
C GLY A 219 21.33 0.27 -9.55
N GLN A 220 20.85 -0.98 -9.63
CA GLN A 220 21.58 -2.16 -9.15
C GLN A 220 22.90 -2.31 -9.91
N ARG A 221 22.83 -2.26 -11.24
CA ARG A 221 24.01 -2.40 -12.09
C ARG A 221 25.04 -1.29 -11.88
N SER A 222 24.58 -0.05 -11.71
CA SER A 222 25.45 1.10 -11.38
C SER A 222 26.15 0.90 -10.03
N ASN A 223 25.43 0.42 -9.01
CA ASN A 223 25.99 0.12 -7.69
C ASN A 223 27.06 -0.99 -7.77
N GLU A 224 26.81 -2.07 -8.53
CA GLU A 224 27.79 -3.15 -8.74
C GLU A 224 29.10 -2.62 -9.37
N LEU A 225 28.99 -1.74 -10.37
CA LEU A 225 30.14 -1.16 -11.06
C LEU A 225 30.95 -0.20 -10.19
N THR A 226 30.32 0.38 -9.16
CA THR A 226 30.93 1.30 -8.19
C THR A 226 31.26 0.63 -6.85
N SER A 227 31.17 -0.69 -6.77
CA SER A 227 31.45 -1.49 -5.57
C SER A 227 30.57 -1.15 -4.35
N THR A 228 29.35 -0.66 -4.60
CA THR A 228 28.35 -0.42 -3.55
C THR A 228 27.56 -1.72 -3.31
N ILE A 229 27.59 -2.22 -2.07
CA ILE A 229 27.09 -3.57 -1.72
C ILE A 229 25.56 -3.62 -1.54
N CYS A 230 24.93 -2.55 -1.09
CA CYS A 230 23.49 -2.54 -0.77
C CYS A 230 22.67 -1.83 -1.85
N HIS A 231 21.54 -2.43 -2.22
CA HIS A 231 20.67 -1.97 -3.32
C HIS A 231 19.28 -1.61 -2.81
N TYR A 232 19.16 -0.45 -2.15
CA TYR A 232 17.90 -0.01 -1.56
C TYR A 232 17.23 1.08 -2.39
N PHE A 233 15.94 0.92 -2.65
CA PHE A 233 15.16 1.85 -3.47
C PHE A 233 13.86 2.24 -2.79
N VAL A 234 13.49 3.50 -2.90
CA VAL A 234 12.17 3.98 -2.49
C VAL A 234 11.45 4.57 -3.69
N ILE A 235 10.26 4.05 -3.98
CA ILE A 235 9.37 4.57 -5.02
C ILE A 235 8.43 5.58 -4.36
N ASP A 236 8.62 6.86 -4.64
CA ASP A 236 7.83 7.95 -4.07
C ASP A 236 6.52 8.15 -4.84
N ALA A 237 5.41 7.86 -4.15
CA ALA A 237 4.02 8.09 -4.53
C ALA A 237 3.49 7.28 -5.73
N ILE A 238 3.30 5.98 -5.53
CA ILE A 238 2.50 5.10 -6.41
C ILE A 238 1.02 5.47 -6.25
N ARG A 239 0.33 5.69 -7.37
CA ARG A 239 -1.06 6.21 -7.39
C ARG A 239 -2.04 5.34 -8.19
N HIS A 240 -1.60 4.19 -8.68
CA HIS A 240 -2.44 3.27 -9.42
C HIS A 240 -2.33 1.81 -8.90
N PRO A 241 -3.44 1.12 -8.58
CA PRO A 241 -3.39 -0.19 -7.92
C PRO A 241 -2.77 -1.28 -8.82
N TYR A 242 -2.97 -1.23 -10.13
CA TYR A 242 -2.33 -2.18 -11.04
C TYR A 242 -0.81 -1.99 -11.17
N GLU A 243 -0.26 -0.82 -10.81
CA GLU A 243 1.20 -0.63 -10.71
C GLU A 243 1.75 -1.40 -9.51
N ILE A 244 1.05 -1.35 -8.38
CA ILE A 244 1.38 -2.16 -7.19
C ILE A 244 1.34 -3.64 -7.55
N HIS A 245 0.28 -4.09 -8.22
CA HIS A 245 0.13 -5.48 -8.62
C HIS A 245 1.29 -5.95 -9.52
N TYR A 246 1.59 -5.19 -10.58
CA TYR A 246 2.71 -5.48 -11.47
C TYR A 246 4.04 -5.55 -10.71
N LEU A 247 4.36 -4.53 -9.92
CA LEU A 247 5.65 -4.44 -9.22
C LEU A 247 5.81 -5.57 -8.19
N ARG A 248 4.72 -5.98 -7.53
CA ARG A 248 4.71 -7.08 -6.56
C ARG A 248 5.02 -8.43 -7.18
N GLU A 249 4.66 -8.64 -8.46
CA GLU A 249 4.99 -9.86 -9.21
C GLU A 249 6.44 -9.86 -9.70
N LYS A 250 7.00 -8.69 -10.01
CA LYS A 250 8.36 -8.58 -10.57
C LYS A 250 9.45 -8.43 -9.52
N ILE A 251 9.13 -7.83 -8.38
CA ILE A 251 10.10 -7.47 -7.34
C ILE A 251 9.79 -8.27 -6.07
N ASN A 252 10.63 -9.27 -5.80
CA ASN A 252 10.42 -10.18 -4.66
C ASN A 252 10.40 -9.44 -3.30
N ARG A 253 11.40 -8.57 -3.07
CA ARG A 253 11.57 -7.81 -1.81
C ARG A 253 11.00 -6.40 -1.90
N LEU A 254 9.75 -6.31 -2.37
CA LEU A 254 8.95 -5.08 -2.40
C LEU A 254 7.94 -5.07 -1.24
N PHE A 255 7.94 -3.97 -0.48
CA PHE A 255 6.90 -3.68 0.51
C PHE A 255 6.21 -2.36 0.17
N ILE A 256 4.89 -2.37 0.10
CA ILE A 256 4.10 -1.16 -0.11
C ILE A 256 3.72 -0.55 1.24
N ILE A 257 4.10 0.71 1.44
CA ILE A 257 3.81 1.48 2.64
C ILE A 257 2.72 2.51 2.31
N ALA A 258 1.57 2.40 2.97
CA ALA A 258 0.56 3.43 3.02
C ALA A 258 0.93 4.44 4.12
N VAL A 259 1.25 5.67 3.72
CA VAL A 259 1.43 6.78 4.66
C VAL A 259 0.08 7.47 4.84
N THR A 260 -0.44 7.42 6.06
CA THR A 260 -1.77 7.95 6.39
C THR A 260 -1.68 9.08 7.41
N THR A 261 -2.68 9.94 7.44
CA THR A 261 -2.77 11.05 8.40
C THR A 261 -4.24 11.42 8.56
N ASP A 262 -4.59 12.04 9.68
CA ASP A 262 -5.93 12.60 9.87
C ASP A 262 -6.14 13.83 8.96
N GLU A 263 -7.42 14.16 8.72
CA GLU A 263 -7.78 15.20 7.78
C GLU A 263 -7.33 16.60 8.25
N GLU A 264 -7.29 16.85 9.56
CA GLU A 264 -6.88 18.12 10.13
C GLU A 264 -5.37 18.36 9.91
N SER A 265 -4.54 17.37 10.25
CA SER A 265 -3.10 17.36 9.97
C SER A 265 -2.81 17.57 8.48
N ARG A 266 -3.57 16.89 7.61
CA ARG A 266 -3.39 17.00 6.15
C ARG A 266 -3.71 18.42 5.67
N GLN A 267 -4.85 18.97 6.04
CA GLN A 267 -5.28 20.31 5.65
C GLN A 267 -4.29 21.36 6.12
N HIS A 268 -3.84 21.27 7.38
CA HIS A 268 -2.83 22.17 7.93
C HIS A 268 -1.54 22.16 7.10
N ARG A 269 -1.02 20.97 6.75
CA ARG A 269 0.19 20.85 5.90
C ARG A 269 -0.02 21.43 4.50
N LEU A 270 -1.17 21.21 3.90
CA LEU A 270 -1.46 21.74 2.56
C LEU A 270 -1.58 23.28 2.56
N LEU A 271 -2.22 23.85 3.58
CA LEU A 271 -2.37 25.30 3.74
C LEU A 271 -1.05 25.99 4.08
N HIS A 272 -0.29 25.45 5.04
CA HIS A 272 0.86 26.16 5.62
C HIS A 272 2.22 25.76 5.05
N ARG A 273 2.41 24.48 4.66
CA ARG A 273 3.69 24.01 4.11
C ARG A 273 3.70 24.02 2.58
N ALA A 274 2.61 23.59 1.95
CA ALA A 274 2.46 23.62 0.50
C ALA A 274 1.90 24.96 -0.01
N VAL A 275 1.46 25.85 0.89
CA VAL A 275 0.96 27.20 0.60
C VAL A 275 -0.16 27.19 -0.45
N LEU A 276 -1.06 26.20 -0.35
CA LEU A 276 -2.19 26.07 -1.25
C LEU A 276 -3.40 26.84 -0.73
N LYS A 277 -4.22 27.38 -1.64
CA LYS A 277 -5.53 27.96 -1.28
C LYS A 277 -6.55 26.86 -1.02
N SER A 278 -7.55 27.12 -0.18
CA SER A 278 -8.64 26.17 0.10
C SER A 278 -9.37 25.69 -1.15
N SER A 279 -9.49 26.53 -2.19
CA SER A 279 -10.07 26.15 -3.48
C SER A 279 -9.20 25.14 -4.26
N GLU A 280 -7.88 25.25 -4.16
CA GLU A 280 -6.93 24.33 -4.77
C GLU A 280 -6.90 22.99 -4.04
N ILE A 281 -6.99 23.02 -2.70
CA ILE A 281 -7.13 21.79 -1.89
C ILE A 281 -8.43 21.07 -2.24
N LYS A 282 -9.55 21.79 -2.36
CA LYS A 282 -10.81 21.20 -2.79
C LYS A 282 -10.71 20.58 -4.19
N ALA A 283 -10.09 21.27 -5.15
CA ALA A 283 -9.88 20.74 -6.49
C ALA A 283 -8.97 19.49 -6.50
N LEU A 284 -7.98 19.44 -5.61
CA LEU A 284 -7.12 18.28 -5.40
C LEU A 284 -7.90 17.11 -4.81
N ASP A 285 -8.72 17.35 -3.78
CA ASP A 285 -9.53 16.32 -3.13
C ASP A 285 -10.61 15.76 -4.06
N ASP A 286 -11.32 16.62 -4.80
CA ASP A 286 -12.32 16.21 -5.78
C ASP A 286 -11.69 15.36 -6.92
N LYS A 287 -10.38 15.52 -7.19
CA LYS A 287 -9.63 14.69 -8.14
C LYS A 287 -9.11 13.39 -7.53
N GLU A 288 -8.55 13.42 -6.32
CA GLU A 288 -8.02 12.23 -5.66
C GLU A 288 -9.14 11.28 -5.21
N TYR A 289 -10.24 11.85 -4.70
CA TYR A 289 -11.44 11.17 -4.23
C TYR A 289 -12.71 11.77 -4.87
N PRO A 290 -12.93 11.55 -6.18
CA PRO A 290 -14.15 11.97 -6.84
C PRO A 290 -15.35 11.32 -6.15
N LYS A 291 -16.32 12.14 -5.72
CA LYS A 291 -17.57 11.66 -5.07
C LYS A 291 -18.34 10.63 -5.92
N ASN A 292 -18.07 10.60 -7.23
CA ASN A 292 -18.69 9.71 -8.22
C ASN A 292 -17.74 8.63 -8.79
N LYS A 293 -16.59 8.32 -8.16
CA LYS A 293 -15.59 7.39 -8.73
C LYS A 293 -16.14 6.01 -9.10
N ARG A 294 -17.24 5.56 -8.47
CA ARG A 294 -17.96 4.33 -8.83
C ARG A 294 -18.61 4.36 -10.24
N ASN A 295 -18.53 5.49 -10.95
CA ASN A 295 -19.06 5.67 -12.30
C ASN A 295 -17.96 5.86 -13.35
N LEU A 296 -16.68 5.56 -13.06
CA LEU A 296 -15.69 5.46 -14.13
C LEU A 296 -16.12 4.31 -15.06
N THR A 297 -16.41 4.65 -16.33
CA THR A 297 -16.89 3.72 -17.35
C THR A 297 -15.89 3.63 -18.48
N GLY A 298 -15.96 2.56 -19.27
CA GLY A 298 -15.06 2.36 -20.40
C GLY A 298 -13.61 2.11 -19.96
N TYR A 299 -12.65 2.65 -20.71
CA TYR A 299 -11.23 2.40 -20.50
C TYR A 299 -10.63 3.24 -19.34
N ASP A 300 -11.32 4.29 -18.91
CA ASP A 300 -10.86 5.21 -17.86
C ASP A 300 -10.64 4.49 -16.51
N GLN A 301 -11.39 3.41 -16.26
CA GLN A 301 -11.23 2.55 -15.08
C GLN A 301 -9.84 1.91 -14.95
N PHE A 302 -9.11 1.76 -16.06
CA PHE A 302 -7.78 1.13 -16.09
C PHE A 302 -6.63 2.14 -16.02
N VAL A 303 -6.88 3.42 -16.33
CA VAL A 303 -5.82 4.42 -16.48
C VAL A 303 -5.85 5.50 -15.41
N SER A 304 -7.03 5.83 -14.89
CA SER A 304 -7.20 6.89 -13.90
C SER A 304 -6.66 6.48 -12.54
N GLN A 305 -5.97 7.41 -11.87
CA GLN A 305 -5.41 7.18 -10.54
C GLN A 305 -6.45 6.75 -9.51
N ASN A 306 -6.10 5.75 -8.70
CA ASN A 306 -6.93 5.26 -7.60
C ASN A 306 -6.12 5.06 -6.32
N ILE A 307 -5.96 6.16 -5.57
CA ILE A 307 -5.19 6.20 -4.31
C ILE A 307 -5.87 5.35 -3.23
N GLN A 308 -7.20 5.31 -3.17
CA GLN A 308 -7.92 4.49 -2.18
C GLN A 308 -7.60 3.00 -2.35
N ASP A 309 -7.64 2.51 -3.58
CA ASP A 309 -7.29 1.12 -3.87
C ASP A 309 -5.79 0.87 -3.65
N CYS A 310 -4.93 1.87 -3.87
CA CYS A 310 -3.50 1.75 -3.54
C CYS A 310 -3.27 1.61 -2.04
N ILE A 311 -3.92 2.44 -1.21
CA ILE A 311 -3.85 2.34 0.25
C ILE A 311 -4.42 1.00 0.72
N SER A 312 -5.51 0.54 0.13
CA SER A 312 -6.12 -0.76 0.44
C SER A 312 -5.24 -1.96 0.03
N ALA A 313 -4.38 -1.77 -0.97
CA ALA A 313 -3.44 -2.77 -1.45
C ALA A 313 -2.06 -2.72 -0.73
N ALA A 314 -1.86 -1.80 0.21
CA ALA A 314 -0.61 -1.66 0.94
C ALA A 314 -0.35 -2.84 1.89
N ASP A 315 0.93 -3.04 2.20
CA ASP A 315 1.40 -4.10 3.08
C ASP A 315 1.68 -3.59 4.51
N ILE A 316 2.10 -2.33 4.61
CA ILE A 316 2.48 -1.65 5.85
C ILE A 316 1.73 -0.32 5.93
N TYR A 317 1.14 -0.03 7.09
CA TYR A 317 0.44 1.22 7.36
C TYR A 317 1.23 2.02 8.38
N ILE A 318 1.55 3.27 8.06
CA ILE A 318 2.27 4.16 8.96
C ILE A 318 1.50 5.47 9.09
N SER A 319 1.08 5.75 10.32
CA SER A 319 0.41 7.01 10.64
C SER A 319 1.41 8.14 10.82
N ASN A 320 1.11 9.28 10.21
CA ASN A 320 1.87 10.53 10.27
C ASN A 320 0.94 11.65 10.77
N ILE A 321 0.46 11.53 12.02
CA ILE A 321 -0.45 12.47 12.69
C ILE A 321 0.36 13.61 13.32
N GLY A 322 -0.22 14.81 13.37
CA GLY A 322 0.32 15.94 14.13
C GLY A 322 0.68 17.16 13.27
N TYR A 323 0.46 18.34 13.86
CA TYR A 323 0.74 19.67 13.32
C TYR A 323 0.97 20.75 14.41
N GLY A 324 1.27 20.34 15.66
CA GLY A 324 1.43 21.25 16.81
C GLY A 324 2.63 22.20 16.70
N SER A 325 2.74 23.14 17.66
CA SER A 325 3.69 24.27 17.70
C SER A 325 5.17 23.92 17.47
N GLU A 326 5.56 22.67 17.62
CA GLU A 326 6.85 22.10 17.20
C GLU A 326 6.67 21.31 15.89
N LEU A 327 6.71 22.04 14.77
CA LEU A 327 6.47 21.62 13.38
C LEU A 327 7.40 20.51 12.82
N THR A 328 8.14 19.79 13.66
CA THR A 328 9.22 18.88 13.27
C THR A 328 9.21 17.53 13.98
N ASP A 329 8.26 17.23 14.85
CA ASP A 329 8.27 15.91 15.52
C ASP A 329 7.90 14.78 14.55
N LEU A 330 8.91 14.19 13.92
CA LEU A 330 8.81 12.99 13.10
C LEU A 330 9.21 11.74 13.91
N HIS A 331 9.23 11.78 15.24
CA HIS A 331 9.74 10.69 16.07
C HIS A 331 8.95 9.40 15.85
N ASP A 332 7.63 9.44 15.93
CA ASP A 332 6.79 8.24 15.75
C ASP A 332 6.85 7.69 14.31
N LEU A 333 6.87 8.59 13.33
CA LEU A 333 7.04 8.24 11.91
C LEU A 333 8.38 7.54 11.69
N THR A 334 9.46 8.13 12.20
CA THR A 334 10.84 7.61 12.09
C THR A 334 10.97 6.29 12.82
N ARG A 335 10.40 6.18 14.02
CA ARG A 335 10.37 4.98 14.85
C ARG A 335 9.75 3.80 14.10
N ASN A 336 8.54 3.98 13.58
CA ASN A 336 7.83 2.94 12.83
C ASN A 336 8.56 2.57 11.54
N LEU A 337 9.06 3.56 10.80
CA LEU A 337 9.80 3.34 9.56
C LEU A 337 11.06 2.49 9.80
N CYS A 338 11.87 2.87 10.78
CA CYS A 338 13.08 2.15 11.17
C CYS A 338 12.76 0.72 11.62
N ARG A 339 11.71 0.51 12.43
CA ARG A 339 11.28 -0.83 12.85
C ARG A 339 11.08 -1.76 11.64
N TYR A 340 10.33 -1.31 10.63
CA TYR A 340 10.05 -2.15 9.45
C TYR A 340 11.26 -2.31 8.52
N ILE A 341 12.16 -1.32 8.45
CA ILE A 341 13.43 -1.48 7.73
C ILE A 341 14.30 -2.53 8.42
N ALA A 342 14.43 -2.47 9.75
CA ALA A 342 15.21 -3.44 10.51
C ALA A 342 14.63 -4.86 10.36
N LEU A 343 13.31 -5.01 10.43
CA LEU A 343 12.64 -6.30 10.17
C LEU A 343 12.79 -6.77 8.72
N ALA A 344 12.80 -5.85 7.74
CA ALA A 344 13.07 -6.22 6.36
C ALA A 344 14.51 -6.71 6.20
N GLN A 345 15.48 -6.04 6.82
CA GLN A 345 16.88 -6.47 6.83
C GLN A 345 17.09 -7.81 7.54
N HIS A 346 16.39 -8.00 8.67
CA HIS A 346 16.48 -9.15 9.53
C HIS A 346 15.09 -9.61 9.98
N PRO A 347 14.44 -10.50 9.21
CA PRO A 347 13.15 -11.05 9.58
C PRO A 347 13.17 -11.70 10.97
N GLY A 348 12.13 -11.45 11.76
CA GLY A 348 12.02 -11.96 13.13
C GLY A 348 12.89 -11.26 14.19
N LEU A 349 13.55 -10.13 13.86
CA LEU A 349 14.39 -9.38 14.80
C LEU A 349 13.64 -8.94 16.07
N VAL A 350 12.37 -8.54 15.92
CA VAL A 350 11.46 -8.21 17.02
C VAL A 350 10.09 -8.81 16.76
N THR A 351 9.29 -9.04 17.80
CA THR A 351 7.94 -9.61 17.68
C THR A 351 6.89 -8.56 17.30
N PRO A 352 5.80 -8.97 16.61
CA PRO A 352 4.71 -8.07 16.21
C PRO A 352 3.96 -7.50 17.42
N THR A 353 3.33 -6.33 17.24
CA THR A 353 2.47 -5.73 18.27
C THR A 353 1.15 -6.50 18.39
N PRO A 354 0.43 -6.37 19.53
CA PRO A 354 -0.91 -6.94 19.67
C PRO A 354 -1.88 -6.47 18.58
N GLU A 355 -1.82 -5.19 18.19
CA GLU A 355 -2.63 -4.60 17.14
C GLU A 355 -2.37 -5.27 15.78
N GLU A 356 -1.10 -5.48 15.42
CA GLU A 356 -0.73 -6.16 14.18
C GLU A 356 -1.21 -7.61 14.17
N ARG A 357 -1.10 -8.34 15.28
CA ARG A 357 -1.61 -9.72 15.37
C ARG A 357 -3.12 -9.78 15.14
N CYS A 358 -3.88 -8.88 15.80
CA CYS A 358 -5.33 -8.87 15.70
C CYS A 358 -5.81 -8.40 14.32
N MET A 359 -5.18 -7.38 13.75
CA MET A 359 -5.50 -6.91 12.41
C MET A 359 -5.09 -7.92 11.34
N GLN A 360 -3.97 -8.64 11.51
CA GLN A 360 -3.58 -9.74 10.62
C GLN A 360 -4.63 -10.86 10.63
N ALA A 361 -5.16 -11.21 11.81
CA ALA A 361 -6.25 -12.18 11.90
C ALA A 361 -7.52 -11.69 11.18
N ALA A 362 -7.91 -10.42 11.35
CA ALA A 362 -9.02 -9.81 10.62
C ALA A 362 -8.78 -9.83 9.10
N PHE A 363 -7.55 -9.53 8.69
CA PHE A 363 -7.14 -9.53 7.30
C PHE A 363 -7.16 -10.94 6.68
N ALA A 364 -6.82 -11.97 7.44
CA ALA A 364 -6.89 -13.36 6.99
C ALA A 364 -8.35 -13.83 6.79
N VAL A 365 -9.22 -13.61 7.79
CA VAL A 365 -10.62 -14.09 7.71
C VAL A 365 -11.44 -13.38 6.63
N ARG A 366 -11.03 -12.19 6.17
CA ARG A 366 -11.71 -11.48 5.07
C ARG A 366 -11.79 -12.32 3.79
N LEU A 367 -10.81 -13.22 3.57
CA LEU A 367 -10.72 -14.08 2.39
C LEU A 367 -11.86 -15.12 2.34
N ASN A 368 -12.55 -15.35 3.45
CA ASN A 368 -13.74 -16.20 3.51
C ASN A 368 -15.00 -15.50 2.94
N SER A 369 -14.94 -14.21 2.64
CA SER A 369 -16.09 -13.46 2.13
C SER A 369 -16.51 -13.94 0.75
N GLY A 370 -17.74 -14.44 0.65
CA GLY A 370 -18.41 -14.70 -0.62
C GLY A 370 -19.16 -13.48 -1.19
N CYS A 371 -18.95 -12.27 -0.65
CA CYS A 371 -19.53 -11.05 -1.22
C CYS A 371 -18.67 -10.56 -2.40
N ILE A 372 -19.31 -10.39 -3.56
CA ILE A 372 -18.62 -9.93 -4.79
C ILE A 372 -18.35 -8.43 -4.81
N SER A 373 -18.90 -7.66 -3.85
CA SER A 373 -18.73 -6.20 -3.82
C SER A 373 -17.54 -5.76 -2.99
N ARG A 374 -17.31 -6.39 -1.83
CA ARG A 374 -16.23 -6.06 -0.90
C ARG A 374 -15.84 -7.30 -0.13
N GLN A 375 -14.58 -7.36 0.30
CA GLN A 375 -14.06 -8.40 1.19
C GLN A 375 -13.55 -7.72 2.45
N VAL A 376 -14.33 -7.84 3.52
CA VAL A 376 -14.07 -7.21 4.81
C VAL A 376 -13.97 -8.31 5.86
N GLY A 377 -12.98 -8.19 6.74
CA GLY A 377 -12.82 -9.04 7.92
C GLY A 377 -12.84 -8.22 9.19
N ALA A 378 -13.30 -8.81 10.27
CA ALA A 378 -13.38 -8.21 11.58
C ALA A 378 -12.96 -9.20 12.66
N VAL A 379 -12.35 -8.67 13.72
CA VAL A 379 -11.93 -9.41 14.92
C VAL A 379 -12.37 -8.61 16.13
N ILE A 380 -12.86 -9.31 17.14
CA ILE A 380 -13.21 -8.72 18.42
C ILE A 380 -12.33 -9.36 19.50
N THR A 381 -11.77 -8.53 20.37
CA THR A 381 -10.92 -8.96 21.48
C THR A 381 -11.47 -8.46 22.81
N ASP A 382 -10.95 -9.01 23.91
CA ASP A 382 -10.99 -8.32 25.20
C ASP A 382 -9.92 -7.22 25.28
N GLU A 383 -9.84 -6.55 26.43
CA GLU A 383 -8.86 -5.49 26.73
C GLU A 383 -7.40 -5.98 26.71
N THR A 384 -7.17 -7.30 26.77
CA THR A 384 -5.84 -7.93 26.72
C THR A 384 -5.41 -8.34 25.31
N PHE A 385 -6.19 -7.97 24.28
CA PHE A 385 -6.02 -8.40 22.89
C PHE A 385 -6.23 -9.90 22.65
N SER A 386 -6.93 -10.61 23.55
CA SER A 386 -7.30 -12.00 23.32
C SER A 386 -8.52 -12.07 22.42
N ILE A 387 -8.40 -12.75 21.26
CA ILE A 387 -9.47 -12.88 20.27
C ILE A 387 -10.65 -13.66 20.87
N LYS A 388 -11.85 -13.07 20.81
CA LYS A 388 -13.11 -13.68 21.25
C LYS A 388 -13.98 -14.11 20.09
N ALA A 389 -13.97 -13.37 19.00
CA ALA A 389 -14.72 -13.70 17.80
C ALA A 389 -14.05 -13.11 16.55
N VAL A 390 -14.37 -13.72 15.42
CA VAL A 390 -13.96 -13.25 14.10
C VAL A 390 -15.20 -13.14 13.22
N GLY A 391 -15.14 -12.35 12.16
CA GLY A 391 -16.23 -12.20 11.23
C GLY A 391 -15.73 -11.77 9.86
N TRP A 392 -16.50 -12.09 8.84
CA TRP A 392 -16.31 -11.61 7.48
C TRP A 392 -17.68 -11.32 6.90
N ASN A 393 -17.74 -10.43 5.92
CA ASN A 393 -19.02 -10.09 5.32
C ASN A 393 -19.50 -11.26 4.43
N ASP A 394 -20.67 -11.81 4.76
CA ASP A 394 -21.24 -12.95 4.05
C ASP A 394 -22.76 -13.00 4.23
N VAL A 395 -23.44 -13.79 3.41
CA VAL A 395 -24.89 -14.01 3.54
C VAL A 395 -25.25 -14.69 4.87
N PRO A 396 -26.50 -14.55 5.35
CA PRO A 396 -26.96 -15.28 6.53
C PRO A 396 -26.73 -16.79 6.42
N LEU A 397 -26.51 -17.43 7.57
CA LEU A 397 -26.28 -18.87 7.65
C LEU A 397 -27.35 -19.66 6.89
N GLY A 398 -26.91 -20.58 6.04
CA GLY A 398 -27.78 -21.44 5.23
C GLY A 398 -28.16 -20.86 3.87
N GLN A 399 -27.75 -19.64 3.54
CA GLN A 399 -27.88 -19.09 2.18
C GLN A 399 -26.61 -19.29 1.37
N VAL A 400 -26.74 -19.33 0.04
CA VAL A 400 -25.59 -19.41 -0.88
C VAL A 400 -24.94 -18.03 -1.05
N PRO A 401 -23.62 -17.90 -0.82
CA PRO A 401 -22.89 -16.65 -1.00
C PRO A 401 -22.93 -16.11 -2.43
N CYS A 402 -22.92 -14.78 -2.59
CA CYS A 402 -23.02 -14.11 -3.89
C CYS A 402 -21.99 -14.59 -4.93
N LEU A 403 -20.76 -14.88 -4.51
CA LEU A 403 -19.67 -15.35 -5.36
C LEU A 403 -19.94 -16.74 -5.96
N LEU A 404 -20.70 -17.58 -5.26
CA LEU A 404 -21.01 -18.96 -5.68
C LEU A 404 -22.28 -19.05 -6.53
N ARG A 405 -23.01 -17.94 -6.70
CA ARG A 405 -24.29 -17.91 -7.41
C ARG A 405 -24.08 -17.67 -8.90
N TYR A 406 -24.58 -18.58 -9.74
CA TYR A 406 -24.52 -18.43 -11.18
C TYR A 406 -25.81 -17.82 -11.72
N SER A 407 -25.74 -16.59 -12.23
CA SER A 407 -26.91 -15.81 -12.67
C SER A 407 -27.74 -16.49 -13.75
N HIS A 408 -27.15 -17.43 -14.51
CA HIS A 408 -27.84 -18.17 -15.55
C HIS A 408 -28.94 -19.09 -14.99
N ASP A 409 -28.79 -19.60 -13.76
CA ASP A 409 -29.74 -20.53 -13.14
C ASP A 409 -31.10 -19.87 -12.84
N LEU A 410 -31.15 -18.53 -12.87
CA LEU A 410 -32.40 -17.76 -12.86
C LEU A 410 -33.25 -17.97 -14.13
N TYR A 411 -32.66 -18.47 -15.22
CA TYR A 411 -33.31 -18.60 -16.53
C TYR A 411 -33.43 -20.05 -17.01
N THR A 412 -32.73 -20.99 -16.38
CA THR A 412 -32.83 -22.43 -16.69
C THR A 412 -34.18 -23.02 -16.26
N LYS A 413 -34.55 -24.19 -16.79
CA LYS A 413 -35.76 -24.91 -16.34
C LYS A 413 -35.60 -25.45 -14.91
N GLN A 414 -34.38 -25.85 -14.53
CA GLN A 414 -34.04 -26.32 -13.20
C GLN A 414 -33.52 -25.14 -12.37
N LYS A 415 -34.41 -24.53 -11.58
CA LYS A 415 -34.06 -23.41 -10.71
C LYS A 415 -33.28 -23.88 -9.49
N ASP A 416 -32.26 -23.12 -9.12
CA ASP A 416 -31.58 -23.26 -7.83
C ASP A 416 -32.34 -22.46 -6.77
N TYR A 417 -33.23 -23.13 -6.04
CA TYR A 417 -34.05 -22.51 -5.00
C TYR A 417 -33.28 -22.22 -3.70
N GLU A 418 -32.07 -22.78 -3.54
CA GLU A 418 -31.21 -22.48 -2.39
C GLU A 418 -30.41 -21.20 -2.64
N ALA A 419 -29.97 -20.98 -3.88
CA ALA A 419 -29.22 -19.79 -4.27
C ALA A 419 -30.09 -18.53 -4.45
N PHE A 420 -31.30 -18.68 -4.98
CA PHE A 420 -32.13 -17.55 -5.39
C PHE A 420 -33.41 -17.45 -4.57
N SER A 421 -33.70 -16.24 -4.08
CA SER A 421 -34.93 -15.99 -3.35
C SER A 421 -36.15 -16.07 -4.26
N LYS A 422 -37.33 -16.31 -3.67
CA LYS A 422 -38.61 -16.27 -4.40
C LYS A 422 -38.77 -14.95 -5.16
N PHE A 423 -38.40 -13.83 -4.55
CA PHE A 423 -38.43 -12.51 -5.18
C PHE A 423 -37.63 -12.49 -6.49
N GLU A 424 -36.35 -12.91 -6.44
CA GLU A 424 -35.47 -12.93 -7.62
C GLU A 424 -35.98 -13.87 -8.73
N LEU A 425 -36.70 -14.94 -8.36
CA LEU A 425 -37.25 -15.91 -9.30
C LEU A 425 -38.56 -15.46 -9.95
N THR A 426 -39.41 -14.71 -9.24
CA THR A 426 -40.79 -14.42 -9.68
C THR A 426 -41.07 -12.98 -10.04
N ASP A 427 -40.30 -12.02 -9.52
CA ASP A 427 -40.56 -10.60 -9.78
C ASP A 427 -40.22 -10.23 -11.23
N LYS A 428 -41.25 -9.80 -11.98
CA LYS A 428 -41.10 -9.52 -13.42
C LYS A 428 -40.22 -8.31 -13.66
N GLU A 429 -40.40 -7.25 -12.88
CA GLU A 429 -39.69 -6.00 -13.08
C GLU A 429 -38.20 -6.16 -12.79
N PHE A 430 -37.84 -6.82 -11.70
CA PHE A 430 -36.45 -7.14 -11.37
C PHE A 430 -35.80 -8.02 -12.44
N ARG A 431 -36.50 -9.03 -12.96
CA ARG A 431 -35.93 -9.94 -13.96
C ARG A 431 -35.78 -9.34 -15.35
N GLU A 432 -36.76 -8.55 -15.78
CA GLU A 432 -36.79 -7.96 -17.13
C GLU A 432 -35.97 -6.68 -17.19
N LYS A 433 -36.14 -5.76 -16.23
CA LYS A 433 -35.42 -4.48 -16.23
C LYS A 433 -34.09 -4.56 -15.49
N GLY A 434 -34.05 -5.20 -14.32
CA GLY A 434 -32.84 -5.27 -13.49
C GLY A 434 -31.79 -6.26 -14.02
N LEU A 435 -32.24 -7.43 -14.47
CA LEU A 435 -31.37 -8.52 -14.94
C LEU A 435 -31.44 -8.76 -16.46
N GLY A 436 -32.12 -7.89 -17.22
CA GLY A 436 -32.40 -8.09 -18.64
C GLY A 436 -31.17 -8.30 -19.53
N ALA A 437 -29.99 -7.81 -19.11
CA ALA A 437 -28.74 -8.01 -19.84
C ALA A 437 -28.11 -9.40 -19.66
N ILE A 438 -28.43 -10.13 -18.57
CA ILE A 438 -27.77 -11.39 -18.24
C ILE A 438 -27.93 -12.47 -19.32
N PRO A 439 -29.12 -12.70 -19.91
CA PRO A 439 -29.27 -13.69 -20.98
C PRO A 439 -28.33 -13.43 -22.18
N ALA A 440 -28.20 -12.17 -22.62
CA ALA A 440 -27.35 -11.79 -23.73
C ALA A 440 -25.85 -11.93 -23.40
N VAL A 441 -25.44 -11.63 -22.16
CA VAL A 441 -24.06 -11.83 -21.70
C VAL A 441 -23.76 -13.32 -21.54
N ALA A 442 -24.71 -14.12 -21.04
CA ALA A 442 -24.55 -15.56 -20.85
C ALA A 442 -24.38 -16.33 -22.17
N SER A 443 -24.89 -15.80 -23.30
CA SER A 443 -24.63 -16.37 -24.62
C SER A 443 -23.19 -16.15 -25.12
N LYS A 444 -22.43 -15.22 -24.54
CA LYS A 444 -21.05 -14.91 -24.93
C LYS A 444 -20.01 -15.73 -24.14
N ARG A 445 -20.20 -17.05 -24.08
CA ARG A 445 -19.39 -17.94 -23.23
C ARG A 445 -17.89 -17.95 -23.57
N GLU A 446 -17.55 -17.75 -24.84
CA GLU A 446 -16.15 -17.71 -25.29
C GLU A 446 -15.44 -16.43 -24.81
N GLU A 447 -16.13 -15.27 -24.80
CA GLU A 447 -15.57 -13.97 -24.36
C GLU A 447 -15.28 -13.95 -22.84
N ILE A 448 -16.01 -14.73 -22.05
CA ILE A 448 -15.86 -14.75 -20.57
C ILE A 448 -14.81 -15.75 -20.08
N HIS A 449 -14.23 -16.59 -20.95
CA HIS A 449 -13.14 -17.53 -20.66
C HIS A 449 -13.38 -18.37 -19.39
N GLY A 450 -14.57 -18.97 -19.25
CA GLY A 450 -14.91 -19.84 -18.11
C GLY A 450 -15.28 -19.12 -16.81
N ARG A 451 -15.32 -17.78 -16.79
CA ARG A 451 -15.76 -17.02 -15.61
C ARG A 451 -17.27 -17.11 -15.42
N HIS A 452 -17.71 -17.23 -14.17
CA HIS A 452 -19.12 -17.22 -13.82
C HIS A 452 -19.69 -15.80 -13.85
N ILE A 453 -20.91 -15.65 -14.39
CA ILE A 453 -21.65 -14.39 -14.37
C ILE A 453 -22.40 -14.30 -13.05
N THR A 454 -22.05 -13.31 -12.24
CA THR A 454 -22.68 -13.02 -10.94
C THR A 454 -23.28 -11.61 -10.94
N TYR A 455 -24.18 -11.29 -10.01
CA TYR A 455 -24.68 -9.93 -9.83
C TYR A 455 -24.82 -9.57 -8.35
N CYS A 456 -24.70 -8.28 -8.05
CA CYS A 456 -24.93 -7.74 -6.72
C CYS A 456 -26.40 -7.31 -6.61
N PHE A 457 -27.21 -8.06 -5.84
CA PHE A 457 -28.65 -7.78 -5.68
C PHE A 457 -28.91 -6.31 -5.31
N LYS A 458 -28.18 -5.78 -4.31
CA LYS A 458 -28.28 -4.38 -3.89
C LYS A 458 -28.05 -3.39 -5.03
N SER A 459 -27.03 -3.61 -5.86
CA SER A 459 -26.71 -2.69 -6.96
C SER A 459 -27.84 -2.68 -7.98
N VAL A 460 -28.30 -3.87 -8.40
CA VAL A 460 -29.39 -4.01 -9.37
C VAL A 460 -30.68 -3.41 -8.82
N TYR A 461 -31.02 -3.73 -7.58
CA TYR A 461 -32.26 -3.28 -6.96
C TYR A 461 -32.28 -1.76 -6.76
N ASN A 462 -31.20 -1.17 -6.25
CA ASN A 462 -31.09 0.29 -6.07
C ASN A 462 -31.20 1.06 -7.39
N GLU A 463 -30.62 0.51 -8.46
CA GLU A 463 -30.74 1.08 -9.81
C GLU A 463 -32.18 1.01 -10.30
N LEU A 464 -32.85 -0.13 -10.09
CA LEU A 464 -34.24 -0.34 -10.46
C LEU A 464 -35.20 0.63 -9.75
N VAL A 465 -35.04 0.81 -8.43
CA VAL A 465 -35.92 1.70 -7.64
C VAL A 465 -35.52 3.17 -7.69
N GLY A 466 -34.34 3.49 -8.23
CA GLY A 466 -33.81 4.85 -8.27
C GLY A 466 -33.40 5.41 -6.90
N GLU A 467 -33.29 4.57 -5.88
CA GLU A 467 -32.98 4.95 -4.49
C GLU A 467 -31.71 4.23 -4.01
N LYS A 468 -30.78 5.00 -3.42
CA LYS A 468 -29.57 4.44 -2.83
C LYS A 468 -29.85 3.98 -1.41
N ASN A 469 -30.03 2.67 -1.23
CA ASN A 469 -30.16 2.08 0.10
C ASN A 469 -29.05 1.04 0.38
N GLN A 470 -28.42 1.14 1.55
CA GLN A 470 -27.34 0.23 1.95
C GLN A 470 -27.87 -1.10 2.53
N VAL A 471 -29.11 -1.14 3.01
CA VAL A 471 -29.67 -2.31 3.73
C VAL A 471 -30.14 -3.43 2.80
N HIS A 472 -30.28 -3.18 1.50
CA HIS A 472 -30.67 -4.21 0.52
C HIS A 472 -29.52 -5.16 0.15
N THR A 473 -28.37 -5.08 0.83
CA THR A 473 -27.31 -6.07 0.71
C THR A 473 -27.79 -7.43 1.20
N ARG A 474 -27.44 -8.51 0.48
CA ARG A 474 -27.67 -9.88 0.97
C ARG A 474 -26.68 -10.27 2.07
N SER A 475 -25.48 -9.74 2.01
CA SER A 475 -24.43 -10.05 2.98
C SER A 475 -24.58 -9.19 4.23
N LEU A 476 -24.52 -9.83 5.38
CA LEU A 476 -24.20 -9.19 6.65
C LEU A 476 -22.80 -8.58 6.57
N HIS A 477 -22.56 -7.54 7.37
CA HIS A 477 -21.23 -6.96 7.50
C HIS A 477 -20.30 -7.85 8.34
N ALA A 478 -19.00 -7.65 8.19
CA ALA A 478 -18.00 -8.46 8.90
C ALA A 478 -18.10 -8.28 10.42
N GLU A 479 -18.30 -7.03 10.85
CA GLU A 479 -18.48 -6.65 12.25
C GLU A 479 -19.75 -7.29 12.82
N GLU A 480 -20.85 -7.27 12.06
CA GLU A 480 -22.11 -7.90 12.47
C GLU A 480 -21.95 -9.41 12.67
N ASN A 481 -21.26 -10.08 11.75
CA ASN A 481 -20.98 -11.50 11.89
C ASN A 481 -20.09 -11.79 13.11
N ALA A 482 -19.08 -10.97 13.38
CA ALA A 482 -18.26 -11.10 14.57
C ALA A 482 -19.09 -10.91 15.87
N PHE A 483 -20.00 -9.93 15.90
CA PHE A 483 -20.93 -9.72 17.02
C PHE A 483 -21.85 -10.94 17.23
N LEU A 484 -22.43 -11.46 16.15
CA LEU A 484 -23.32 -12.61 16.20
C LEU A 484 -22.61 -13.89 16.62
N GLN A 485 -21.33 -14.09 16.27
CA GLN A 485 -20.57 -15.26 16.71
C GLN A 485 -20.43 -15.34 18.24
N ILE A 486 -20.24 -14.18 18.90
CA ILE A 486 -20.21 -14.10 20.36
C ILE A 486 -21.54 -14.59 20.94
N SER A 487 -22.66 -14.05 20.43
CA SER A 487 -23.99 -14.39 20.94
C SER A 487 -24.42 -15.83 20.62
N LYS A 488 -24.20 -16.29 19.38
CA LYS A 488 -24.64 -17.60 18.90
C LYS A 488 -24.02 -18.75 19.70
N SER A 489 -22.77 -18.60 20.12
CA SER A 489 -22.02 -19.66 20.82
C SER A 489 -22.14 -19.55 22.35
N GLY A 490 -22.97 -18.63 22.87
CA GLY A 490 -23.08 -18.39 24.31
C GLY A 490 -21.79 -17.81 24.93
N GLY A 491 -21.05 -17.00 24.17
CA GLY A 491 -19.77 -16.42 24.58
C GLY A 491 -19.89 -15.44 25.75
N GLN A 492 -18.75 -15.19 26.41
CA GLN A 492 -18.67 -14.19 27.48
C GLN A 492 -19.04 -12.80 26.94
N GLY A 493 -19.77 -12.03 27.75
CA GLY A 493 -20.06 -10.64 27.46
C GLY A 493 -18.77 -9.85 27.28
N ILE A 494 -18.77 -8.93 26.32
CA ILE A 494 -17.65 -8.03 26.09
C ILE A 494 -17.91 -6.76 26.89
N SER A 495 -16.91 -6.33 27.66
CA SER A 495 -16.87 -5.02 28.26
C SER A 495 -15.44 -4.52 28.14
N ALA A 496 -15.26 -3.30 27.65
CA ALA A 496 -13.96 -2.68 27.37
C ALA A 496 -13.09 -3.39 26.31
N GLY A 497 -13.68 -4.26 25.49
CA GLY A 497 -12.98 -4.95 24.39
C GLY A 497 -12.68 -4.06 23.18
N PHE A 498 -11.93 -4.60 22.21
CA PHE A 498 -11.53 -3.87 21.00
C PHE A 498 -12.11 -4.52 19.75
N LEU A 499 -12.44 -3.69 18.75
CA LEU A 499 -12.86 -4.11 17.42
C LEU A 499 -11.75 -3.78 16.42
N PHE A 500 -11.30 -4.78 15.66
CA PHE A 500 -10.40 -4.63 14.52
C PHE A 500 -11.20 -4.92 13.26
N SER A 501 -11.22 -4.01 12.29
CA SER A 501 -11.94 -4.22 11.02
C SER A 501 -11.10 -3.76 9.84
N THR A 502 -11.10 -4.52 8.74
CA THR A 502 -10.33 -4.12 7.55
C THR A 502 -10.96 -2.93 6.81
N ALA A 503 -12.15 -2.50 7.21
CA ALA A 503 -12.81 -1.28 6.74
C ALA A 503 -13.46 -0.54 7.91
N SER A 504 -13.58 0.78 7.82
CA SER A 504 -14.24 1.56 8.86
C SER A 504 -15.71 1.14 9.04
N PRO A 505 -16.20 0.94 10.29
CA PRO A 505 -17.58 0.52 10.53
C PRO A 505 -18.62 1.52 10.02
N CYS A 506 -19.68 1.01 9.39
CA CYS A 506 -20.86 1.80 9.04
C CYS A 506 -21.64 2.24 10.29
N GLU A 507 -22.63 3.13 10.11
CA GLU A 507 -23.45 3.66 11.21
C GLU A 507 -24.18 2.56 12.01
N LEU A 508 -24.63 1.49 11.35
CA LEU A 508 -25.29 0.36 12.02
C LEU A 508 -24.30 -0.50 12.82
N CYS A 509 -23.12 -0.78 12.27
CA CYS A 509 -22.07 -1.53 12.95
C CYS A 509 -21.50 -0.72 14.13
N ALA A 510 -21.36 0.59 13.97
CA ALA A 510 -20.92 1.50 15.03
C ALA A 510 -21.89 1.50 16.22
N LYS A 511 -23.20 1.57 15.97
CA LYS A 511 -24.22 1.46 17.03
C LYS A 511 -24.08 0.15 17.81
N LYS A 512 -23.88 -0.97 17.10
CA LYS A 512 -23.72 -2.29 17.71
C LYS A 512 -22.42 -2.41 18.51
N ALA A 513 -21.31 -1.89 17.99
CA ALA A 513 -20.04 -1.85 18.70
C ALA A 513 -20.16 -1.06 20.02
N TYR A 514 -20.80 0.12 19.97
CA TYR A 514 -21.06 0.93 21.15
C TYR A 514 -21.94 0.18 22.17
N GLN A 515 -23.02 -0.47 21.71
CA GLN A 515 -23.92 -1.25 22.56
C GLN A 515 -23.21 -2.44 23.24
N LEU A 516 -22.21 -3.03 22.58
CA LEU A 516 -21.40 -4.11 23.13
C LEU A 516 -20.29 -3.64 24.09
N GLY A 517 -20.19 -2.33 24.36
CA GLY A 517 -19.16 -1.80 25.25
C GLY A 517 -17.74 -1.90 24.69
N ILE A 518 -17.59 -1.89 23.36
CA ILE A 518 -16.29 -1.76 22.71
C ILE A 518 -15.70 -0.39 23.08
N SER A 519 -14.43 -0.38 23.50
CA SER A 519 -13.70 0.82 23.93
C SER A 519 -12.77 1.37 22.86
N ARG A 520 -12.31 0.54 21.91
CA ARG A 520 -11.45 0.97 20.79
C ARG A 520 -11.82 0.27 19.49
N VAL A 521 -11.74 1.01 18.40
CA VAL A 521 -12.02 0.54 17.04
C VAL A 521 -10.82 0.83 16.15
N TYR A 522 -10.11 -0.22 15.74
CA TYR A 522 -8.99 -0.16 14.80
C TYR A 522 -9.47 -0.47 13.39
N TYR A 523 -9.15 0.37 12.40
CA TYR A 523 -9.57 0.15 11.02
C TYR A 523 -8.51 0.53 9.98
N ILE A 524 -8.55 -0.10 8.79
CA ILE A 524 -7.60 0.16 7.69
C ILE A 524 -8.17 1.16 6.68
N ASP A 525 -9.25 0.82 5.98
CA ASP A 525 -9.83 1.67 4.93
C ASP A 525 -10.83 2.68 5.53
N PRO A 526 -10.56 4.01 5.45
CA PRO A 526 -11.52 5.01 5.88
C PRO A 526 -12.74 4.99 4.97
N TYR A 527 -13.91 4.73 5.55
CA TYR A 527 -15.18 4.68 4.82
C TYR A 527 -15.87 6.05 4.82
N PRO A 528 -16.45 6.51 3.69
CA PRO A 528 -17.25 7.72 3.67
C PRO A 528 -18.55 7.49 4.46
N GLY A 529 -18.61 8.07 5.66
CA GLY A 529 -19.75 8.00 6.56
C GLY A 529 -19.60 8.98 7.71
N ILE A 530 -20.62 9.04 8.57
CA ILE A 530 -20.60 9.89 9.76
C ILE A 530 -20.48 9.06 11.03
N SER A 531 -20.22 7.75 10.94
CA SER A 531 -20.14 6.86 12.11
C SER A 531 -19.19 7.37 13.18
N ALA A 532 -18.00 7.83 12.81
CA ALA A 532 -17.03 8.41 13.73
C ALA A 532 -17.54 9.68 14.43
N SER A 533 -18.00 10.69 13.69
CA SER A 533 -18.41 11.98 14.26
C SER A 533 -19.79 11.97 14.92
N HIS A 534 -20.69 11.08 14.48
CA HIS A 534 -22.08 11.03 14.95
C HIS A 534 -22.32 9.95 16.01
N ILE A 535 -21.87 8.71 15.77
CA ILE A 535 -22.14 7.59 16.69
C ILE A 535 -21.04 7.50 17.74
N PHE A 536 -19.79 7.36 17.30
CA PHE A 536 -18.66 7.25 18.21
C PHE A 536 -18.30 8.58 18.88
N GLY A 537 -18.65 9.72 18.29
CA GLY A 537 -18.46 11.04 18.87
C GLY A 537 -19.50 11.47 19.92
N ALA A 538 -20.40 10.58 20.35
CA ALA A 538 -21.51 10.90 21.24
C ALA A 538 -21.58 9.98 22.47
N GLY A 539 -22.31 10.43 23.50
CA GLY A 539 -22.59 9.66 24.72
C GLY A 539 -21.50 9.79 25.80
N LYS A 540 -21.59 8.95 26.85
CA LYS A 540 -20.72 9.04 28.04
C LYS A 540 -19.36 8.36 27.87
N ASN A 541 -19.32 7.25 27.12
CA ASN A 541 -18.12 6.41 26.96
C ASN A 541 -17.86 6.14 25.47
N PRO A 542 -17.55 7.18 24.68
CA PRO A 542 -17.24 7.02 23.27
C PRO A 542 -15.99 6.16 23.06
N PRO A 543 -15.98 5.20 22.12
CA PRO A 543 -14.77 4.44 21.81
C PRO A 543 -13.76 5.26 21.00
N ASP A 544 -12.47 4.99 21.21
CA ASP A 544 -11.41 5.57 20.39
C ASP A 544 -11.42 4.95 18.99
N VAL A 545 -11.52 5.79 17.96
CA VAL A 545 -11.56 5.36 16.55
C VAL A 545 -10.18 5.58 15.92
N ILE A 546 -9.41 4.50 15.82
CA ILE A 546 -7.98 4.54 15.53
C ILE A 546 -7.73 4.00 14.12
N LEU A 547 -7.08 4.81 13.29
CA LEU A 547 -6.57 4.34 12.00
C LEU A 547 -5.39 3.39 12.26
N PHE A 548 -5.45 2.19 11.70
CA PHE A 548 -4.47 1.15 11.92
C PHE A 548 -3.07 1.56 11.42
N SER A 549 -2.06 1.27 12.24
CA SER A 549 -0.64 1.43 11.91
C SER A 549 0.06 0.13 12.27
N GLY A 550 0.68 -0.53 11.31
CA GLY A 550 1.12 -1.91 11.44
C GLY A 550 1.31 -2.62 10.10
N VAL A 551 1.85 -3.83 10.16
CA VAL A 551 2.03 -4.72 8.99
C VAL A 551 0.90 -5.74 8.91
N ILE A 552 0.45 -6.04 7.68
CA ILE A 552 -0.55 -7.09 7.40
C ILE A 552 -0.21 -7.87 6.12
N GLY A 553 -1.01 -8.89 5.82
CA GLY A 553 -0.95 -9.68 4.60
C GLY A 553 0.33 -10.49 4.47
N ARG A 554 0.92 -10.50 3.27
CA ARG A 554 2.16 -11.23 2.98
C ARG A 554 3.36 -10.68 3.75
N ALA A 555 3.42 -9.36 3.94
CA ALA A 555 4.55 -8.72 4.58
C ALA A 555 4.66 -9.09 6.06
N TYR A 556 3.54 -9.39 6.71
CA TYR A 556 3.53 -9.83 8.10
C TYR A 556 4.43 -11.06 8.29
N HIS A 557 4.28 -12.08 7.44
CA HIS A 557 5.13 -13.27 7.47
C HIS A 557 6.56 -12.96 7.03
N GLN A 558 6.73 -12.20 5.93
CA GLN A 558 8.07 -11.84 5.42
C GLN A 558 8.93 -11.04 6.41
N LEU A 559 8.31 -10.28 7.33
CA LEU A 559 9.00 -9.45 8.32
C LEU A 559 9.17 -10.15 9.67
N TYR A 560 8.21 -10.98 10.09
CA TYR A 560 8.20 -11.54 11.44
C TYR A 560 8.62 -13.02 11.53
N GLU A 561 8.69 -13.74 10.42
CA GLU A 561 9.19 -15.12 10.41
C GLU A 561 10.72 -15.14 10.38
N PRO A 562 11.38 -15.65 11.44
CA PRO A 562 12.85 -15.68 11.49
C PRO A 562 13.40 -16.68 10.48
N ILE A 563 14.52 -16.34 9.84
CA ILE A 563 15.21 -17.25 8.89
C ILE A 563 15.76 -18.49 9.61
N MET A 564 16.24 -18.30 10.84
CA MET A 564 16.66 -19.35 11.76
C MET A 564 16.42 -18.90 13.21
N PRO A 565 16.35 -19.81 14.18
CA PRO A 565 16.22 -19.42 15.59
C PRO A 565 17.38 -18.52 16.03
N TYR A 566 17.06 -17.41 16.70
CA TYR A 566 18.07 -16.41 17.11
C TYR A 566 19.18 -16.99 17.99
N LYS A 567 18.84 -17.99 18.83
CA LYS A 567 19.81 -18.74 19.62
C LYS A 567 20.86 -19.42 18.74
N ASP A 568 20.42 -20.05 17.65
CA ASP A 568 21.30 -20.78 16.75
C ASP A 568 22.14 -19.80 15.92
N GLU A 569 21.54 -18.68 15.48
CA GLU A 569 22.26 -17.59 14.83
C GLU A 569 23.42 -17.08 15.70
N MET A 570 23.12 -16.69 16.95
CA MET A 570 24.14 -16.18 17.88
C MET A 570 25.18 -17.25 18.23
N ALA A 571 24.78 -18.51 18.38
CA ALA A 571 25.72 -19.60 18.59
C ALA A 571 26.71 -19.73 17.42
N THR A 572 26.25 -19.62 16.17
CA THR A 572 27.12 -19.69 14.98
C THR A 572 28.02 -18.48 14.79
N LEU A 573 27.58 -17.28 15.18
CA LEU A 573 28.39 -16.06 15.06
C LEU A 573 29.41 -15.92 16.19
N LEU A 574 29.09 -16.45 17.38
CA LEU A 574 29.89 -16.29 18.60
C LEU A 574 30.66 -17.56 18.96
N LEU A 575 30.87 -18.49 18.01
CA LEU A 575 31.56 -19.79 18.20
C LEU A 575 32.92 -19.69 18.92
N GLN A 576 33.53 -18.50 18.99
CA GLN A 576 34.80 -18.26 19.68
C GLN A 576 34.67 -17.88 21.17
N GLN A 577 33.46 -17.72 21.72
CA GLN A 577 33.24 -17.41 23.13
C GLN A 577 32.16 -18.31 23.74
N PRO A 578 32.47 -19.05 24.82
CA PRO A 578 31.45 -19.84 25.52
C PRO A 578 30.50 -18.88 26.23
N LEU A 579 29.40 -18.54 25.55
CA LEU A 579 28.26 -17.91 26.21
C LEU A 579 27.60 -18.97 27.10
N PRO A 580 27.21 -18.64 28.34
CA PRO A 580 26.44 -19.55 29.18
C PRO A 580 25.18 -19.90 28.39
N THR A 581 25.03 -21.19 28.07
CA THR A 581 23.99 -21.80 27.21
C THR A 581 22.86 -20.83 26.86
N MET A 582 23.00 -20.12 25.73
CA MET A 582 21.92 -19.33 25.14
C MET A 582 20.72 -20.21 24.82
#